data_AF-A0A357CJU5-F1
#
_entry.id   AF-A0A357CJU5-F1
#
_cell.length_a   1.000
_cell.length_b   1.000
_cell.length_c   1.000
_cell.angle_alpha   90.00
_cell.angle_beta   90.00
_cell.angle_gamma   90.00
#
_symmetry.space_group_name_H-M   'P 1'
#
loop_
_entity.id
_entity.type
_entity.pdbx_description
1 polymer ?
#
loop_
_entity_poly.entity_id
_entity_poly.type
_entity_poly.pdbx_seq_one_letter_code
_entity_poly.pdbx_strand_id
1 'polypeptide(L)' 'KIFPDQAMTLAAIDRLVHHATILEMNVESYRRREALDRKRGRGRPSAHATIKKTEKAEAD' A
#
# COMPACT_ATOMS: atom_id res chain seq x y z
N LYS A 1 15.37 -14.44 7.24
CA LYS A 1 14.71 -15.63 6.65
C LYS A 1 13.93 -16.30 7.76
N ILE A 2 12.61 -16.46 7.64
CA ILE A 2 11.75 -16.94 8.74
C ILE A 2 11.83 -18.47 8.91
N PHE A 3 12.06 -19.20 7.81
CA PHE A 3 12.23 -20.65 7.83
C PHE A 3 13.64 -21.06 7.38
N PRO A 4 14.40 -21.87 8.15
CA PRO A 4 15.70 -22.44 7.77
C PRO A 4 15.73 -23.08 6.39
N ASP A 5 14.75 -23.91 6.04
CA ASP A 5 14.71 -24.70 4.81
C ASP A 5 13.30 -24.84 4.22
N GLN A 6 13.23 -25.41 3.01
CA GLN A 6 11.97 -25.59 2.29
C GLN A 6 11.11 -26.69 2.91
N ALA A 7 11.72 -27.76 3.42
CA ALA A 7 10.97 -28.85 4.04
C ALA A 7 10.20 -28.36 5.27
N MET A 8 10.81 -27.51 6.11
CA MET A 8 10.10 -26.92 7.25
C MET A 8 9.00 -25.94 6.81
N THR A 9 9.16 -25.24 5.68
CA THR A 9 8.09 -24.40 5.11
C THR A 9 6.87 -25.24 4.72
N LEU A 10 7.08 -26.38 4.06
CA LEU A 10 6.00 -27.31 3.69
C LEU A 10 5.31 -27.91 4.91
N ALA A 11 6.08 -28.33 5.92
CA ALA A 11 5.54 -28.87 7.16
C ALA A 11 4.67 -27.86 7.91
N ALA A 12 5.01 -26.57 7.85
CA ALA A 12 4.19 -25.51 8.44
C ALA A 12 2.87 -25.33 7.67
N ILE A 13 2.92 -25.29 6.33
CA ILE A 13 1.72 -25.16 5.48
C ILE A 13 0.78 -26.34 5.70
N ASP A 14 1.30 -27.58 5.64
CA ASP A 14 0.53 -28.82 5.82
C ASP A 14 -0.27 -28.83 7.12
N ARG A 15 0.37 -28.49 8.24
CA ARG A 15 -0.28 -28.39 9.55
C ARG A 15 -1.34 -27.31 9.61
N LEU A 16 -1.11 -26.17 8.97
CA LEU A 16 -2.08 -25.06 8.94
C LEU A 16 -3.32 -25.42 8.13
N VAL A 17 -3.15 -26.09 6.98
CA VAL A 17 -4.28 -26.39 6.10
C VAL A 17 -5.09 -27.60 6.54
N HIS A 18 -4.53 -28.50 7.37
CA HIS A 18 -5.17 -29.75 7.78
C HIS A 18 -6.57 -29.57 8.42
N HIS A 19 -6.76 -28.50 9.19
CA HIS A 19 -8.05 -28.16 9.82
C HIS A 19 -8.46 -26.70 9.55
N ALA A 20 -8.10 -26.16 8.39
CA ALA A 20 -8.52 -24.83 7.98
C ALA A 20 -9.61 -24.90 6.92
N THR A 21 -10.56 -23.98 7.00
CA THR A 21 -11.43 -23.65 5.87
C THR A 21 -10.78 -22.51 5.10
N ILE A 22 -10.47 -22.74 3.82
CA ILE A 22 -9.86 -21.73 2.95
C ILE A 22 -10.97 -20.83 2.40
N LEU A 23 -10.87 -19.53 2.65
CA LEU A 23 -11.78 -18.52 2.11
C LEU A 23 -11.05 -17.70 1.05
N GLU A 24 -11.57 -17.70 -0.17
CA GLU A 24 -11.02 -16.92 -1.27
C GLU A 24 -11.63 -15.51 -1.27
N MET A 25 -10.78 -14.49 -1.16
CA MET A 25 -11.18 -13.08 -1.10
C MET A 25 -10.45 -12.29 -2.18
N ASN A 26 -10.95 -12.35 -3.41
CA ASN A 26 -10.35 -11.67 -4.57
C ASN A 26 -10.86 -10.24 -4.78
N VAL A 27 -11.19 -9.53 -3.70
CA VAL A 27 -11.72 -8.16 -3.78
C VAL A 27 -10.58 -7.15 -3.69
N GLU A 28 -10.79 -5.96 -4.24
CA GLU A 28 -9.86 -4.85 -4.04
C GLU A 28 -9.66 -4.53 -2.54
N SER A 29 -8.42 -4.17 -2.17
CA SER A 29 -8.11 -3.70 -0.83
C SER A 29 -8.96 -2.48 -0.45
N TYR A 30 -9.76 -2.63 0.61
CA TYR A 30 -10.54 -1.52 1.19
C TYR A 30 -9.67 -0.29 1.48
N ARG A 31 -8.48 -0.50 2.07
CA ARG A 31 -7.55 0.58 2.42
C ARG A 31 -7.06 1.32 1.18
N ARG A 32 -6.84 0.59 0.07
CA ARG A 32 -6.45 1.19 -1.21
C ARG A 32 -7.56 2.09 -1.74
N ARG A 33 -8.80 1.60 -1.78
CA ARG A 33 -9.97 2.37 -2.21
C ARG A 33 -10.12 3.65 -1.40
N GLU A 34 -10.11 3.57 -0.07
CA GLU A 34 -10.20 4.76 0.77
C GLU A 34 -9.04 5.75 0.58
N ALA A 35 -7.81 5.27 0.37
CA ALA A 35 -6.69 6.16 0.12
C ALA A 35 -6.85 6.91 -1.20
N LEU A 36 -7.38 6.25 -2.24
CA LEU A 36 -7.72 6.89 -3.50
C LEU A 36 -8.86 7.90 -3.32
N ASP A 37 -9.90 7.56 -2.55
CA ASP A 37 -11.02 8.47 -2.26
C ASP A 37 -10.57 9.70 -1.47
N ARG A 38 -9.68 9.53 -0.48
CA ARG A 38 -9.07 10.65 0.26
C ARG A 38 -8.21 11.54 -0.63
N LYS A 39 -7.51 10.98 -1.62
CA LYS A 39 -6.75 11.75 -2.62
C LYS A 39 -7.66 12.47 -3.61
N ARG A 40 -8.84 11.91 -3.90
CA ARG A 40 -9.86 12.49 -4.79
C ARG A 40 -10.69 13.58 -4.11
N GLY A 41 -10.91 13.47 -2.80
CA GLY A 41 -11.44 14.58 -2.00
C GLY A 41 -10.57 15.82 -2.17
N ARG A 42 -11.16 17.02 -2.19
CA ARG A 42 -10.39 18.28 -2.21
C ARG A 42 -9.37 18.20 -1.08
N GLY A 43 -8.11 18.00 -1.44
CA GLY A 43 -7.02 17.91 -0.48
C GLY A 43 -7.15 19.07 0.49
N ARG A 44 -6.96 18.80 1.78
CA ARG A 44 -6.97 19.83 2.83
C ARG A 44 -6.20 21.04 2.26
N PRO A 45 -6.84 22.23 2.15
CA PRO A 45 -6.17 23.38 1.55
C PRO A 45 -4.83 23.54 2.25
N SER A 46 -3.77 23.71 1.46
CA SER A 46 -2.42 23.87 1.98
C SER A 46 -2.45 24.92 3.08
N ALA A 47 -2.15 24.53 4.33
CA ALA A 47 -2.21 25.44 5.47
C ALA A 47 -1.29 26.66 5.26
N HIS A 48 -0.27 26.49 4.43
CA HIS A 48 0.64 27.53 3.99
C HIS A 48 0.86 27.43 2.47
N ALA A 49 0.90 28.56 1.79
CA ALA A 49 1.28 28.62 0.38
C ALA A 49 2.79 28.35 0.25
N THR A 50 3.18 27.31 -0.49
CA THR A 50 4.58 27.13 -0.89
C THR A 50 4.89 28.10 -2.03
N ILE A 51 5.92 28.93 -1.86
CA ILE A 51 6.37 29.88 -2.88
C ILE A 51 6.85 29.08 -4.09
N LYS A 52 6.15 29.18 -5.23
CA LYS A 52 6.71 28.76 -6.52
C LYS A 52 7.93 29.65 -6.78
N LYS A 53 9.13 29.06 -6.86
CA LYS A 53 10.24 29.73 -7.57
C LYS A 53 9.77 29.89 -9.02
N THR A 54 9.33 31.10 -9.37
CA THR A 54 9.33 31.56 -10.74
C THR A 54 10.78 31.64 -11.16
N GLU A 55 11.19 30.75 -12.07
CA GLU A 55 12.35 30.99 -12.91
C GLU A 55 12.15 32.35 -13.56
N LYS A 56 12.97 33.34 -13.17
CA LYS A 56 13.09 34.57 -13.93
C LYS A 56 14.04 34.28 -15.08
N ALA A 57 13.49 34.29 -16.27
CA ALA A 57 14.23 34.58 -17.47
C ALA A 57 14.86 35.99 -17.39
N GLU A 58 15.96 36.13 -18.13
CA GLU A 58 16.56 37.36 -18.69
C GLU A 58 17.46 38.24 -17.80
N ALA A 59 18.77 38.26 -18.10
CA ALA A 59 19.45 39.32 -18.87
C ALA A 59 20.93 39.49 -18.43
N ASP A 60 21.87 38.91 -19.20
CA ASP A 60 23.07 39.55 -19.80
C ASP A 60 23.88 38.51 -20.60
#